data_AF-A0A069RHG0-F1
#
_entry.id   AF-A0A069RHG0-F1
#
_cell.length_a   1.000
_cell.length_b   1.000
_cell.length_c   1.000
_cell.angle_alpha   90.00
_cell.angle_beta   90.00
_cell.angle_gamma   90.00
#
_symmetry.space_group_name_H-M   'P 1'
#
loop_
_entity.id
_entity.type
_entity.pdbx_description
1 polymer ?
#
loop_
_entity_poly.entity_id
_entity_poly.type
_entity_poly.pdbx_seq_one_letter_code
_entity_poly.pdbx_strand_id
1 'polypeptide(L)'
;MGRRSDEKSVKLKTGALALFGAVLLSTYPFDPAYEASSTDIFNIFEDMYIMDIMDLDLQKEKQEEVFEEVFKSEDIPKHIEEKITGVSWNENAPVGIKDLKYLTVTYVGFDQKRHTGELVVHEKVADEVIDIFNELYQAGFEIEKIRLIDEYGADDDLSMADNNSSAFCFRNVDGTKSLSKHSYGIAIDINPVQNPYIRNSIISPQRGAEYEDRKNMRPGMIVPGDTCYNAFKSRGWTWGGEWNTMKDYQHFQKKIDM
;
A
#
# COMPACT_ATOMS: atom_id res chain seq x y z
N MET A 1 31.58 -41.62 -27.03
CA MET A 1 31.72 -41.01 -25.68
C MET A 1 30.45 -40.21 -25.40
N GLY A 2 29.65 -40.65 -24.43
CA GLY A 2 28.28 -40.18 -24.21
C GLY A 2 28.16 -38.83 -23.52
N ARG A 3 27.03 -38.17 -23.78
CA ARG A 3 26.41 -37.15 -22.91
C ARG A 3 25.50 -37.85 -21.90
N ARG A 4 25.47 -37.37 -20.67
CA ARG A 4 24.38 -37.60 -19.69
C ARG A 4 23.96 -36.24 -19.14
N SER A 5 22.73 -35.85 -19.46
CA SER A 5 21.94 -34.89 -18.71
C SER A 5 21.02 -35.69 -17.80
N ASP A 6 21.00 -35.34 -16.52
CA ASP A 6 20.21 -36.00 -15.49
C ASP A 6 18.74 -35.54 -15.55
N GLU A 7 17.85 -36.45 -15.96
CA GLU A 7 16.41 -36.35 -15.71
C GLU A 7 16.11 -37.03 -14.36
N LYS A 8 15.67 -36.24 -13.38
CA LYS A 8 15.12 -36.77 -12.13
C LYS A 8 13.67 -37.17 -12.35
N SER A 9 13.46 -38.46 -12.57
CA SER A 9 12.16 -39.14 -12.55
C SER A 9 11.48 -39.00 -11.18
N VAL A 10 10.31 -38.37 -11.14
CA VAL A 10 9.39 -38.43 -9.99
C VAL A 10 8.69 -39.78 -10.03
N LYS A 11 9.03 -40.69 -9.10
CA LYS A 11 8.32 -41.96 -8.92
C LYS A 11 6.96 -41.69 -8.28
N LEU A 12 5.90 -41.64 -9.08
CA LEU A 12 4.52 -41.69 -8.60
C LEU A 12 4.19 -43.09 -8.05
N LYS A 13 3.53 -43.11 -6.88
CA LYS A 13 3.10 -44.32 -6.17
C LYS A 13 2.03 -45.05 -7.01
N THR A 14 2.38 -46.21 -7.52
CA THR A 14 1.57 -47.17 -8.30
C THR A 14 0.34 -47.76 -7.57
N GLY A 15 -0.07 -47.22 -6.41
CA GLY A 15 -1.17 -47.78 -5.61
C GLY A 15 -2.56 -47.18 -5.87
N ALA A 16 -2.64 -45.94 -6.35
CA ALA A 16 -3.94 -45.24 -6.49
C ALA A 16 -4.63 -45.51 -7.84
N LEU A 17 -3.88 -45.92 -8.87
CA LEU A 17 -4.41 -46.12 -10.23
C LEU A 17 -5.31 -47.36 -10.37
N ALA A 18 -5.19 -48.35 -9.48
CA ALA A 18 -5.91 -49.62 -9.62
C ALA A 18 -7.38 -49.57 -9.19
N LEU A 19 -7.81 -48.60 -8.36
CA LEU A 19 -9.19 -48.54 -7.86
C LEU A 19 -10.12 -47.65 -8.67
N PHE A 20 -9.61 -46.64 -9.40
CA PHE A 20 -10.46 -45.73 -10.17
C PHE A 20 -10.84 -46.27 -11.56
N GLY A 21 -10.01 -47.13 -12.16
CA GLY A 21 -10.29 -47.73 -13.47
C GLY A 21 -11.50 -48.67 -13.49
N ALA A 22 -11.92 -49.20 -12.34
CA ALA A 22 -13.05 -50.14 -12.26
C ALA A 22 -14.42 -49.46 -12.19
N VAL A 23 -14.49 -48.14 -11.94
CA VAL A 23 -15.78 -47.44 -11.71
C VAL A 23 -16.32 -46.77 -12.98
N LEU A 24 -15.45 -46.36 -13.91
CA LEU A 24 -15.83 -45.59 -15.11
C LEU A 24 -16.17 -46.39 -16.37
N LEU A 25 -15.98 -47.72 -16.36
CA LEU A 25 -16.43 -48.61 -17.45
C LEU A 25 -17.96 -48.84 -17.47
N SER A 26 -18.71 -48.24 -16.53
CA SER A 26 -20.17 -48.39 -16.44
C SER A 26 -20.98 -47.22 -17.00
N THR A 27 -20.35 -46.10 -17.36
CA THR A 27 -21.08 -44.87 -17.74
C THR A 27 -20.79 -44.34 -19.16
N TYR A 28 -19.84 -44.93 -19.89
CA TYR A 28 -19.58 -44.57 -21.29
C TYR A 28 -19.95 -45.73 -22.22
N PRO A 29 -20.84 -45.54 -23.22
CA PRO A 29 -21.13 -46.58 -24.20
C PRO A 29 -19.88 -46.84 -25.04
N PHE A 30 -19.29 -48.03 -24.87
CA PHE A 30 -18.17 -48.49 -25.66
C PHE A 30 -18.67 -48.79 -27.09
N ASP A 31 -18.22 -48.02 -28.07
CA ASP A 31 -18.42 -48.32 -29.49
C ASP A 31 -17.53 -49.53 -29.85
N PRO A 32 -18.08 -50.68 -30.27
CA PRO A 32 -17.29 -51.90 -30.48
C PRO A 32 -16.32 -51.83 -31.67
N ALA A 33 -16.26 -50.69 -32.39
CA ALA A 33 -15.36 -50.51 -33.52
C ALA A 33 -13.99 -49.88 -33.19
N TYR A 34 -13.68 -49.58 -31.92
CA TYR A 34 -12.41 -48.95 -31.53
C TYR A 34 -11.65 -49.76 -30.46
N GLU A 35 -10.69 -50.59 -30.88
CA GLU A 35 -9.70 -51.19 -29.97
C GLU A 35 -8.62 -50.15 -29.63
N ALA A 36 -8.85 -49.35 -28.59
CA ALA A 36 -7.80 -48.52 -28.01
C ALA A 36 -6.74 -49.45 -27.39
N SER A 37 -5.46 -49.26 -27.72
CA SER A 37 -4.38 -50.02 -27.08
C SER A 37 -4.29 -49.62 -25.60
N SER A 38 -3.70 -50.48 -24.76
CA SER A 38 -3.49 -50.15 -23.34
C SER A 38 -2.70 -48.84 -23.19
N THR A 39 -1.81 -48.52 -24.12
CA THR A 39 -1.06 -47.26 -24.15
C THR A 39 -1.96 -46.04 -24.41
N ASP A 40 -2.97 -46.18 -25.27
CA ASP A 40 -3.92 -45.09 -25.57
C ASP A 40 -4.78 -44.76 -24.36
N ILE A 41 -5.21 -45.80 -23.63
CA ILE A 41 -5.99 -45.63 -22.40
C ILE A 41 -5.14 -44.96 -21.31
N PHE A 42 -3.88 -45.35 -21.14
CA PHE A 42 -2.97 -44.72 -20.17
C PHE A 42 -2.71 -43.24 -20.47
N ASN A 43 -2.53 -42.88 -21.75
CA ASN A 43 -2.32 -41.48 -22.15
C ASN A 43 -3.57 -40.62 -21.87
N ILE A 44 -4.77 -41.14 -22.14
CA ILE A 44 -6.03 -40.45 -21.83
C ILE A 44 -6.16 -40.19 -20.31
N PHE A 45 -5.74 -41.16 -19.47
CA PHE A 45 -5.77 -40.99 -18.02
C PHE A 45 -4.73 -39.98 -17.53
N GLU A 46 -3.52 -39.94 -18.09
CA GLU A 46 -2.54 -38.91 -17.76
C GLU A 46 -3.02 -37.52 -18.17
N ASP A 47 -3.57 -37.36 -19.36
CA ASP A 47 -4.08 -36.08 -19.86
C ASP A 47 -5.25 -35.57 -19.01
N MET A 48 -6.16 -36.45 -18.58
CA MET A 48 -7.27 -36.08 -17.70
C MET A 48 -6.79 -35.66 -16.31
N TYR A 49 -5.79 -36.35 -15.76
CA TYR A 49 -5.21 -36.02 -14.46
C TYR A 49 -4.39 -34.73 -14.49
N ILE A 50 -3.71 -34.46 -15.62
CA ILE A 50 -3.00 -33.20 -15.85
C ILE A 50 -4.01 -32.05 -16.02
N MET A 51 -5.11 -32.26 -16.73
CA MET A 51 -6.21 -31.27 -16.79
C MET A 51 -6.77 -30.96 -15.42
N ASP A 52 -7.03 -31.97 -14.58
CA ASP A 52 -7.52 -31.76 -13.21
C ASP A 52 -6.52 -30.99 -12.33
N ILE A 53 -5.22 -31.26 -12.46
CA ILE A 53 -4.16 -30.51 -11.73
C ILE A 53 -4.05 -29.07 -12.26
N MET A 54 -4.10 -28.88 -13.58
CA MET A 54 -4.10 -27.56 -14.19
C MET A 54 -5.35 -26.76 -13.81
N ASP A 55 -6.51 -27.40 -13.71
CA ASP A 55 -7.76 -26.78 -13.25
C ASP A 55 -7.69 -26.42 -11.76
N LEU A 56 -7.06 -27.25 -10.92
CA LEU A 56 -6.80 -26.94 -9.51
C LEU A 56 -5.83 -25.77 -9.33
N ASP A 57 -4.77 -25.68 -10.16
CA ASP A 57 -3.84 -24.57 -10.17
C ASP A 57 -4.49 -23.29 -10.74
N LEU A 58 -5.32 -23.40 -11.78
CA LEU A 58 -6.17 -22.31 -12.30
C LEU A 58 -7.17 -21.82 -11.25
N GLN A 59 -7.72 -22.71 -10.43
CA GLN A 59 -8.62 -22.33 -9.34
C GLN A 59 -7.88 -21.69 -8.16
N LYS A 60 -6.63 -22.08 -7.89
CA LYS A 60 -5.77 -21.40 -6.91
C LYS A 60 -5.34 -20.01 -7.35
N GLU A 61 -5.05 -19.81 -8.63
CA GLU A 61 -4.70 -18.50 -9.18
C GLU A 61 -5.90 -17.53 -9.20
N LYS A 62 -7.14 -18.04 -9.19
CA LYS A 62 -8.36 -17.23 -9.27
C LYS A 62 -8.94 -16.78 -7.93
N GLN A 63 -8.32 -17.13 -6.81
CA GLN A 63 -8.74 -16.66 -5.50
C GLN A 63 -7.91 -15.43 -5.11
N GLU A 64 -7.94 -14.38 -5.94
CA GLU A 64 -7.62 -13.05 -5.45
C GLU A 64 -8.64 -12.74 -4.34
N GLU A 65 -8.17 -12.57 -3.11
CA GLU A 65 -8.97 -11.93 -2.06
C GLU A 65 -9.56 -10.64 -2.64
N VAL A 66 -10.88 -10.54 -2.63
CA VAL A 66 -11.57 -9.33 -3.08
C VAL A 66 -11.22 -8.22 -2.09
N PHE A 67 -10.17 -7.47 -2.41
CA PHE A 67 -9.82 -6.26 -1.68
C PHE A 67 -10.87 -5.20 -2.00
N GLU A 68 -11.63 -4.77 -0.99
CA GLU A 68 -12.59 -3.69 -1.12
C GLU A 68 -11.87 -2.35 -0.98
N GLU A 69 -11.89 -1.56 -2.04
CA GLU A 69 -11.34 -0.20 -2.04
C GLU A 69 -12.17 0.68 -1.10
N VAL A 70 -11.49 1.48 -0.28
CA VAL A 70 -12.13 2.33 0.73
C VAL A 70 -11.56 3.74 0.65
N PHE A 71 -12.45 4.71 0.59
CA PHE A 71 -12.16 6.14 0.59
C PHE A 71 -13.26 6.83 1.40
N LYS A 72 -13.09 6.83 2.73
CA LYS A 72 -14.12 7.21 3.69
C LYS A 72 -13.61 8.28 4.63
N SER A 73 -14.43 9.30 4.89
CA SER A 73 -14.29 10.25 5.99
C SER A 73 -15.42 10.07 7.00
N GLU A 74 -15.11 10.12 8.28
CA GLU A 74 -16.08 10.11 9.38
C GLU A 74 -15.65 10.98 10.56
N ASP A 75 -16.59 11.27 11.47
CA ASP A 75 -16.26 11.83 12.79
C ASP A 75 -15.33 10.88 13.52
N ILE A 76 -14.41 11.42 14.34
CA ILE A 76 -13.46 10.61 15.11
C ILE A 76 -14.20 9.52 15.91
N PRO A 77 -14.03 8.22 15.58
CA PRO A 77 -14.66 7.15 16.33
C PRO A 77 -14.07 7.07 17.74
N LYS A 78 -14.84 6.60 18.72
CA LYS A 78 -14.41 6.53 20.13
C LYS A 78 -13.05 5.83 20.35
N HIS A 79 -12.80 4.75 19.62
CA HIS A 79 -11.53 4.02 19.73
C HIS A 79 -10.33 4.79 19.15
N ILE A 80 -10.56 5.66 18.16
CA ILE A 80 -9.53 6.58 17.65
C ILE A 80 -9.35 7.74 18.63
N GLU A 81 -10.43 8.31 19.17
CA GLU A 81 -10.35 9.35 20.21
C GLU A 81 -9.53 8.87 21.42
N GLU A 82 -9.79 7.65 21.90
CA GLU A 82 -9.02 7.00 22.97
C GLU A 82 -7.55 6.79 22.59
N LYS A 83 -7.25 6.46 21.33
CA LYS A 83 -5.88 6.27 20.82
C LYS A 83 -5.09 7.58 20.78
N ILE A 84 -5.70 8.67 20.30
CA ILE A 84 -4.98 9.93 20.05
C ILE A 84 -4.91 10.86 21.26
N THR A 85 -5.84 10.72 22.21
CA THR A 85 -5.92 11.59 23.40
C THR A 85 -4.73 11.37 24.33
N GLY A 86 -4.00 12.45 24.61
CA GLY A 86 -2.76 12.42 25.39
C GLY A 86 -1.52 12.00 24.59
N VAL A 87 -1.68 11.70 23.30
CA VAL A 87 -0.60 11.31 22.39
C VAL A 87 -0.43 12.39 21.31
N SER A 88 -1.10 12.28 20.16
CA SER A 88 -1.05 13.31 19.13
C SER A 88 -2.07 14.43 19.33
N TRP A 89 -3.06 14.29 20.23
CA TRP A 89 -4.05 15.32 20.56
C TRP A 89 -4.18 15.52 22.08
N ASN A 90 -4.42 16.76 22.53
CA ASN A 90 -4.91 17.04 23.88
C ASN A 90 -5.70 18.37 23.91
N GLU A 91 -6.25 18.72 25.06
CA GLU A 91 -7.08 19.93 25.28
C GLU A 91 -6.39 21.27 24.96
N ASN A 92 -5.06 21.31 24.84
CA ASN A 92 -4.32 22.50 24.42
C ASN A 92 -4.07 22.57 22.91
N ALA A 93 -4.51 21.56 22.15
CA ALA A 93 -4.43 21.57 20.71
C ALA A 93 -5.21 22.78 20.15
N PRO A 94 -4.74 23.39 19.05
CA PRO A 94 -5.40 24.56 18.47
C PRO A 94 -6.74 24.21 17.77
N VAL A 95 -7.07 22.93 17.66
CA VAL A 95 -8.29 22.39 17.04
C VAL A 95 -8.94 21.39 17.99
N GLY A 96 -10.27 21.49 18.13
CA GLY A 96 -11.03 20.55 18.94
C GLY A 96 -11.14 19.19 18.25
N ILE A 97 -11.40 18.14 19.03
CA ILE A 97 -11.62 16.79 18.48
C ILE A 97 -12.73 16.75 17.42
N LYS A 98 -13.74 17.62 17.56
CA LYS A 98 -14.87 17.74 16.63
C LYS A 98 -14.51 18.42 15.31
N ASP A 99 -13.43 19.19 15.29
CA ASP A 99 -12.92 19.84 14.08
C ASP A 99 -12.03 18.88 13.26
N LEU A 100 -11.78 17.67 13.78
CA LEU A 100 -11.01 16.62 13.14
C LEU A 100 -11.92 15.53 12.55
N LYS A 101 -11.45 14.93 11.46
CA LYS A 101 -12.06 13.78 10.79
C LYS A 101 -11.07 12.64 10.72
N TYR A 102 -11.59 11.43 10.86
CA TYR A 102 -10.86 10.21 10.65
C TYR A 102 -11.08 9.76 9.20
N LEU A 103 -10.00 9.41 8.50
CA LEU A 103 -10.07 8.93 7.13
C LEU A 103 -9.49 7.54 7.02
N THR A 104 -10.12 6.75 6.17
CA THR A 104 -9.62 5.46 5.72
C THR A 104 -9.48 5.51 4.20
N VAL A 105 -8.27 5.25 3.70
CA VAL A 105 -7.92 5.35 2.27
C VAL A 105 -7.24 4.08 1.79
N THR A 106 -7.53 3.65 0.57
CA THR A 106 -6.75 2.62 -0.10
C THR A 106 -5.54 3.24 -0.81
N TYR A 107 -4.39 2.56 -0.75
CA TYR A 107 -3.17 2.98 -1.44
C TYR A 107 -2.42 1.79 -2.05
N VAL A 108 -1.51 2.06 -2.98
CA VAL A 108 -0.60 1.07 -3.57
C VAL A 108 0.75 1.14 -2.84
N GLY A 109 1.21 0.02 -2.30
CA GLY A 109 2.50 -0.10 -1.64
C GLY A 109 3.66 -0.25 -2.63
N PHE A 110 4.90 -0.05 -2.17
CA PHE A 110 6.11 -0.40 -2.96
C PHE A 110 6.24 -1.90 -3.25
N ASP A 111 5.45 -2.74 -2.55
CA ASP A 111 5.28 -4.16 -2.86
C ASP A 111 4.29 -4.42 -4.00
N GLN A 112 3.79 -3.35 -4.64
CA GLN A 112 2.77 -3.34 -5.68
C GLN A 112 1.42 -3.95 -5.26
N LYS A 113 1.15 -4.00 -3.96
CA LYS A 113 -0.13 -4.49 -3.43
C LYS A 113 -0.99 -3.33 -2.93
N ARG A 114 -2.29 -3.63 -2.82
CA ARG A 114 -3.28 -2.73 -2.24
C ARG A 114 -3.24 -2.84 -0.72
N HIS A 115 -3.26 -1.69 -0.06
CA HIS A 115 -3.24 -1.58 1.40
C HIS A 115 -4.28 -0.55 1.85
N THR A 116 -4.64 -0.60 3.12
CA THR A 116 -5.51 0.37 3.77
C THR A 116 -4.71 1.25 4.72
N GLY A 117 -4.90 2.56 4.61
CA GLY A 117 -4.23 3.59 5.38
C GLY A 117 -5.19 4.39 6.23
N GLU A 118 -4.67 4.96 7.32
CA GLU A 118 -5.44 5.72 8.31
C GLU A 118 -4.86 7.13 8.50
N LEU A 119 -5.71 8.15 8.46
CA LEU A 119 -5.32 9.56 8.63
C LEU A 119 -6.28 10.26 9.57
N VAL A 120 -5.78 11.29 10.26
CA VAL A 120 -6.61 12.30 10.93
C VAL A 120 -6.26 13.66 10.33
N VAL A 121 -7.28 14.41 9.91
CA VAL A 121 -7.14 15.76 9.31
C VAL A 121 -8.25 16.67 9.80
N HIS A 122 -8.15 17.97 9.54
CA HIS A 122 -9.22 18.92 9.81
C HIS A 122 -10.42 18.68 8.90
N GLU A 123 -11.64 18.76 9.42
CA GLU A 123 -12.88 18.60 8.65
C GLU A 123 -12.95 19.42 7.36
N LYS A 124 -12.38 20.63 7.33
CA LYS A 124 -12.38 21.53 6.17
C LYS A 124 -11.55 21.03 4.99
N VAL A 125 -10.67 20.06 5.21
CA VAL A 125 -9.84 19.46 4.15
C VAL A 125 -10.11 17.97 3.94
N ALA A 126 -11.02 17.37 4.71
CA ALA A 126 -11.20 15.92 4.73
C ALA A 126 -11.62 15.34 3.36
N ASP A 127 -12.67 15.87 2.75
CA ASP A 127 -13.14 15.42 1.43
C ASP A 127 -12.07 15.63 0.35
N GLU A 128 -11.36 16.76 0.42
CA GLU A 128 -10.29 17.08 -0.53
C GLU A 128 -9.10 16.10 -0.40
N VAL A 129 -8.76 15.68 0.82
CA VAL A 129 -7.73 14.69 1.09
C VAL A 129 -8.16 13.31 0.59
N ILE A 130 -9.43 12.92 0.76
CA ILE A 130 -9.97 11.69 0.16
C ILE A 130 -9.77 11.69 -1.36
N ASP A 131 -10.14 12.78 -2.03
CA ASP A 131 -9.99 12.90 -3.48
C ASP A 131 -8.52 12.80 -3.92
N ILE A 132 -7.60 13.40 -3.15
CA ILE A 132 -6.15 13.31 -3.41
C ILE A 132 -5.69 11.85 -3.32
N PHE A 133 -5.99 11.14 -2.23
CA PHE A 133 -5.53 9.75 -2.08
C PHE A 133 -6.18 8.80 -3.08
N ASN A 134 -7.43 9.04 -3.47
CA ASN A 134 -8.06 8.29 -4.55
C ASN A 134 -7.34 8.54 -5.88
N GLU A 135 -7.01 9.79 -6.22
CA GLU A 135 -6.24 10.12 -7.43
C GLU A 135 -4.86 9.44 -7.44
N LEU A 136 -4.14 9.46 -6.30
CA LEU A 136 -2.86 8.78 -6.14
C LEU A 136 -2.98 7.27 -6.35
N TYR A 137 -4.01 6.65 -5.76
CA TYR A 137 -4.29 5.23 -5.88
C TYR A 137 -4.59 4.83 -7.33
N GLN A 138 -5.48 5.56 -8.01
CA GLN A 138 -5.82 5.30 -9.42
C GLN A 138 -4.62 5.46 -10.36
N ALA A 139 -3.69 6.36 -10.02
CA ALA A 139 -2.45 6.56 -10.76
C ALA A 139 -1.34 5.56 -10.41
N GLY A 140 -1.53 4.72 -9.38
CA GLY A 140 -0.53 3.78 -8.91
C GLY A 140 0.70 4.43 -8.27
N PHE A 141 0.56 5.64 -7.71
CA PHE A 141 1.66 6.29 -6.99
C PHE A 141 1.98 5.49 -5.72
N GLU A 142 3.21 4.98 -5.61
CA GLU A 142 3.57 4.11 -4.49
C GLU A 142 3.73 4.89 -3.17
N ILE A 143 3.09 4.40 -2.12
CA ILE A 143 3.20 4.90 -0.75
C ILE A 143 3.62 3.74 0.13
N GLU A 144 4.67 3.89 0.93
CA GLU A 144 5.18 2.80 1.77
C GLU A 144 4.15 2.36 2.81
N LYS A 145 3.67 3.32 3.60
CA LYS A 145 2.62 3.10 4.59
C LYS A 145 1.96 4.40 4.97
N ILE A 146 0.73 4.28 5.47
CA ILE A 146 -0.05 5.38 6.01
C ILE A 146 -0.63 4.93 7.35
N ARG A 147 -0.07 5.43 8.45
CA ARG A 147 -0.48 5.12 9.81
C ARG A 147 -0.61 6.40 10.61
N LEU A 148 -1.50 6.39 11.59
CA LEU A 148 -1.56 7.44 12.59
C LEU A 148 -0.21 7.57 13.30
N ILE A 149 0.21 8.81 13.54
CA ILE A 149 1.48 9.11 14.24
C ILE A 149 1.49 8.52 15.67
N ASP A 150 0.31 8.24 16.23
CA ASP A 150 0.12 7.64 17.55
C ASP A 150 0.70 6.23 17.68
N GLU A 151 0.83 5.49 16.57
CA GLU A 151 1.55 4.20 16.54
C GLU A 151 3.05 4.37 16.89
N TYR A 152 3.56 5.60 16.80
CA TYR A 152 4.92 6.00 17.15
C TYR A 152 4.95 6.88 18.42
N GLY A 153 3.85 6.96 19.18
CA GLY A 153 3.75 7.80 20.37
C GLY A 153 3.85 9.31 20.06
N ALA A 154 3.41 9.73 18.87
CA ALA A 154 3.57 11.09 18.34
C ALA A 154 5.03 11.56 18.16
N ASP A 155 5.98 10.61 18.06
CA ASP A 155 7.37 10.89 17.73
C ASP A 155 7.57 10.96 16.22
N ASP A 156 7.85 12.17 15.73
CA ASP A 156 8.03 12.49 14.31
C ASP A 156 9.26 11.78 13.71
N ASP A 157 10.36 11.71 14.46
CA ASP A 157 11.61 11.10 14.01
C ASP A 157 11.46 9.59 13.85
N LEU A 158 10.79 8.92 14.79
CA LEU A 158 10.48 7.49 14.68
C LEU A 158 9.57 7.20 13.49
N SER A 159 8.55 8.04 13.27
CA SER A 159 7.62 7.88 12.15
C SER A 159 8.31 8.08 10.80
N MET A 160 9.11 9.14 10.65
CA MET A 160 9.91 9.38 9.46
C MET A 160 10.93 8.28 9.21
N ALA A 161 11.63 7.82 10.26
CA ALA A 161 12.61 6.75 10.15
C ALA A 161 11.99 5.42 9.69
N ASP A 162 10.72 5.17 10.01
CA ASP A 162 9.93 4.02 9.52
C ASP A 162 9.20 4.28 8.19
N ASN A 163 9.49 5.42 7.54
CA ASN A 163 8.92 5.85 6.26
C ASN A 163 7.38 5.94 6.26
N ASN A 164 6.80 6.38 7.37
CA ASN A 164 5.36 6.53 7.50
C ASN A 164 4.87 7.85 6.90
N SER A 165 3.86 7.79 6.05
CA SER A 165 3.11 8.97 5.64
C SER A 165 2.10 9.32 6.73
N SER A 166 2.06 10.57 7.18
CA SER A 166 1.27 10.98 8.34
C SER A 166 0.66 12.38 8.17
N ALA A 167 -0.35 12.70 8.99
CA ALA A 167 -1.06 13.97 8.94
C ALA A 167 -1.13 14.64 10.32
N PHE A 168 -2.28 14.66 10.99
CA PHE A 168 -2.43 15.37 12.26
C PHE A 168 -1.44 14.90 13.34
N CYS A 169 -0.78 15.88 13.98
CA CYS A 169 0.08 15.70 15.14
C CYS A 169 0.23 17.03 15.87
N PHE A 170 -0.33 17.16 17.08
CA PHE A 170 -0.18 18.36 17.90
C PHE A 170 1.24 18.46 18.47
N ARG A 171 2.08 19.23 17.78
CA ARG A 171 3.47 19.49 18.16
C ARG A 171 3.96 20.88 17.74
N ASN A 172 5.10 21.27 18.28
CA ASN A 172 5.85 22.38 17.71
C ASN A 172 6.63 21.91 16.48
N VAL A 173 6.98 22.85 15.60
CA VAL A 173 8.02 22.62 14.59
C VAL A 173 9.34 22.40 15.33
N ASP A 174 10.10 21.39 14.90
CA ASP A 174 11.33 20.98 15.56
C ASP A 174 12.30 22.16 15.79
N GLY A 175 12.85 22.22 17.00
CA GLY A 175 13.75 23.30 17.43
C GLY A 175 13.09 24.67 17.58
N THR A 176 11.76 24.79 17.54
CA THR A 176 11.05 26.08 17.67
C THR A 176 9.93 26.04 18.71
N LYS A 177 9.33 27.21 18.98
CA LYS A 177 8.11 27.35 19.81
C LYS A 177 6.84 27.53 18.96
N SER A 178 6.97 27.46 17.65
CA SER A 178 5.84 27.66 16.73
C SER A 178 5.14 26.34 16.49
N LEU A 179 3.82 26.35 16.48
CA LEU A 179 3.04 25.16 16.16
C LEU A 179 3.26 24.73 14.71
N SER A 180 3.42 23.42 14.53
CA SER A 180 3.44 22.79 13.20
C SER A 180 2.09 22.92 12.51
N LYS A 181 2.06 22.88 11.18
CA LYS A 181 0.79 22.77 10.43
C LYS A 181 0.09 21.43 10.64
N HIS A 182 0.84 20.39 11.02
CA HIS A 182 0.29 19.12 11.49
C HIS A 182 -0.61 19.29 12.72
N SER A 183 -0.33 20.27 13.58
CA SER A 183 -1.13 20.58 14.78
C SER A 183 -2.53 21.09 14.48
N TYR A 184 -2.78 21.53 13.25
CA TYR A 184 -4.08 22.02 12.81
C TYR A 184 -4.81 21.02 11.91
N GLY A 185 -4.22 19.84 11.64
CA GLY A 185 -4.80 18.83 10.75
C GLY A 185 -4.84 19.25 9.28
N ILE A 186 -3.97 20.17 8.86
CA ILE A 186 -3.94 20.74 7.50
C ILE A 186 -2.60 20.52 6.79
N ALA A 187 -1.83 19.56 7.27
CA ALA A 187 -0.58 19.13 6.66
C ALA A 187 -0.52 17.62 6.55
N ILE A 188 0.18 17.15 5.52
CA ILE A 188 0.38 15.74 5.20
C ILE A 188 1.82 15.57 4.73
N ASP A 189 2.52 14.60 5.32
CA ASP A 189 3.85 14.17 4.90
C ASP A 189 3.73 12.84 4.15
N ILE A 190 4.36 12.72 2.97
CA ILE A 190 4.29 11.53 2.10
C ILE A 190 5.68 10.94 1.87
N ASN A 191 5.85 9.65 2.20
CA ASN A 191 7.07 8.86 2.02
C ASN A 191 8.36 9.60 2.48
N PRO A 192 8.54 9.86 3.79
CA PRO A 192 9.68 10.61 4.32
C PRO A 192 11.06 10.18 3.80
N VAL A 193 11.29 8.89 3.53
CA VAL A 193 12.56 8.39 2.99
C VAL A 193 12.75 8.82 1.53
N GLN A 194 11.73 8.67 0.68
CA GLN A 194 11.81 9.11 -0.72
C GLN A 194 11.80 10.65 -0.84
N ASN A 195 11.23 11.34 0.15
CA ASN A 195 10.98 12.77 0.14
C ASN A 195 11.52 13.43 1.42
N PRO A 196 12.84 13.41 1.65
CA PRO A 196 13.39 13.83 2.92
C PRO A 196 13.26 15.34 3.17
N TYR A 197 13.29 15.68 4.46
CA TYR A 197 13.59 17.03 4.92
C TYR A 197 15.09 17.31 4.84
N ILE A 198 15.47 18.42 4.21
CA ILE A 198 16.85 18.86 4.02
C ILE A 198 17.04 20.24 4.64
N ARG A 199 17.80 20.29 5.73
CA ARG A 199 18.19 21.53 6.42
C ARG A 199 19.70 21.65 6.43
N ASN A 200 20.23 22.63 5.68
CA ASN A 200 21.66 22.77 5.42
C ASN A 200 22.23 21.48 4.81
N SER A 201 23.12 20.76 5.51
CA SER A 201 23.68 19.48 5.08
C SER A 201 23.12 18.29 5.87
N ILE A 202 22.02 18.49 6.62
CA ILE A 202 21.35 17.45 7.38
C ILE A 202 20.13 16.99 6.58
N ILE A 203 20.05 15.67 6.37
CA ILE A 203 18.95 14.99 5.69
C ILE A 203 18.23 14.13 6.73
N SER A 204 16.93 14.35 6.89
CA SER A 204 16.07 13.56 7.78
C SER A 204 14.90 12.96 6.99
N PRO A 205 14.62 11.65 7.10
CA PRO A 205 15.43 10.65 7.82
C PRO A 205 16.77 10.39 7.09
N GLN A 206 17.77 9.85 7.81
CA GLN A 206 19.11 9.60 7.24
C GLN A 206 19.08 8.73 5.97
N ARG A 207 18.15 7.75 5.91
CA ARG A 207 17.96 6.89 4.73
C ARG A 207 17.55 7.68 3.48
N GLY A 208 16.98 8.87 3.65
CA GLY A 208 16.61 9.74 2.54
C GLY A 208 17.78 10.36 1.80
N ALA A 209 19.02 10.24 2.29
CA ALA A 209 20.21 10.71 1.59
C ALA A 209 20.35 10.09 0.18
N GLU A 210 19.84 8.87 -0.03
CA GLU A 210 19.82 8.23 -1.34
C GLU A 210 18.91 8.93 -2.37
N TYR A 211 17.99 9.80 -1.91
CA TYR A 211 16.96 10.48 -2.70
C TYR A 211 17.18 11.99 -2.81
N GLU A 212 18.36 12.47 -2.41
CA GLU A 212 18.73 13.89 -2.49
C GLU A 212 18.80 14.38 -3.95
N ASP A 213 19.37 13.57 -4.86
CA ASP A 213 19.40 13.90 -6.29
C ASP A 213 18.03 13.68 -6.93
N ARG A 214 17.24 14.76 -6.96
CA ARG A 214 15.89 14.77 -7.54
C ARG A 214 15.87 14.54 -9.07
N LYS A 215 17.02 14.51 -9.76
CA LYS A 215 17.09 14.14 -11.19
C LYS A 215 17.04 12.63 -11.40
N ASN A 216 17.43 11.85 -10.40
CA ASN A 216 17.34 10.40 -10.41
C ASN A 216 15.98 9.98 -9.85
N MET A 217 14.92 10.17 -10.65
CA MET A 217 13.55 9.86 -10.23
C MET A 217 13.37 8.36 -9.98
N ARG A 218 12.73 8.04 -8.85
CA ARG A 218 12.38 6.69 -8.41
C ARG A 218 10.93 6.67 -7.93
N PRO A 219 10.30 5.48 -7.86
CA PRO A 219 8.98 5.28 -7.25
C PRO A 219 8.79 6.03 -5.93
N GLY A 220 7.60 6.57 -5.71
CA GLY A 220 7.19 7.33 -4.51
C GLY A 220 7.89 8.67 -4.24
N MET A 221 8.77 9.15 -5.14
CA MET A 221 9.34 10.51 -5.05
C MET A 221 8.34 11.57 -5.55
N ILE A 222 8.36 12.75 -4.92
CA ILE A 222 7.60 13.95 -5.31
C ILE A 222 8.52 14.98 -5.99
N VAL A 223 8.24 15.30 -7.24
CA VAL A 223 8.92 16.30 -8.06
C VAL A 223 7.89 17.19 -8.75
N PRO A 224 8.26 18.42 -9.13
CA PRO A 224 7.34 19.31 -9.84
C PRO A 224 6.72 18.65 -11.07
N GLY A 225 5.39 18.62 -11.11
CA GLY A 225 4.60 18.12 -12.24
C GLY A 225 4.26 16.63 -12.22
N ASP A 226 4.71 15.84 -11.23
CA ASP A 226 4.23 14.47 -11.08
C ASP A 226 2.79 14.39 -10.54
N THR A 227 2.25 13.17 -10.47
CA THR A 227 0.89 12.90 -9.99
C THR A 227 0.65 13.43 -8.58
N CYS A 228 1.52 13.14 -7.61
CA CYS A 228 1.34 13.57 -6.23
C CYS A 228 1.45 15.09 -6.09
N TYR A 229 2.46 15.68 -6.71
CA TYR A 229 2.57 17.12 -6.81
C TYR A 229 1.28 17.74 -7.38
N ASN A 230 0.79 17.26 -8.51
CA ASN A 230 -0.39 17.83 -9.17
C ASN A 230 -1.67 17.62 -8.36
N ALA A 231 -1.85 16.45 -7.73
CA ALA A 231 -3.02 16.15 -6.92
C ALA A 231 -3.18 17.18 -5.78
N PHE A 232 -2.11 17.47 -5.06
CA PHE A 232 -2.11 18.50 -4.01
C PHE A 232 -2.18 19.93 -4.58
N LYS A 233 -1.32 20.25 -5.56
CA LYS A 233 -1.16 21.63 -6.07
C LYS A 233 -2.36 22.14 -6.84
N SER A 234 -3.04 21.30 -7.60
CA SER A 234 -4.28 21.67 -8.32
C SER A 234 -5.40 22.10 -7.37
N ARG A 235 -5.36 21.60 -6.14
CA ARG A 235 -6.27 21.92 -5.04
C ARG A 235 -5.75 23.08 -4.17
N GLY A 236 -4.66 23.75 -4.55
CA GLY A 236 -4.16 24.93 -3.83
C GLY A 236 -3.39 24.63 -2.55
N TRP A 237 -2.91 23.39 -2.37
CA TRP A 237 -1.90 23.10 -1.35
C TRP A 237 -0.57 23.75 -1.72
N THR A 238 0.23 24.04 -0.71
CA THR A 238 1.64 24.42 -0.87
C THR A 238 2.52 23.23 -0.55
N TRP A 239 3.68 23.14 -1.19
CA TRP A 239 4.60 22.02 -1.06
C TRP A 239 5.94 22.49 -0.49
N GLY A 240 6.48 21.80 0.50
CA GLY A 240 7.74 22.13 1.16
C GLY A 240 8.97 21.97 0.26
N GLY A 241 8.87 21.16 -0.79
CA GLY A 241 9.88 21.07 -1.84
C GLY A 241 10.07 22.38 -2.63
N GLU A 242 9.11 23.32 -2.57
CA GLU A 242 9.22 24.64 -3.20
C GLU A 242 9.85 25.71 -2.28
N TRP A 243 10.03 25.45 -0.98
CA TRP A 243 10.56 26.45 -0.05
C TRP A 243 11.99 26.87 -0.39
N ASN A 244 12.33 28.16 -0.22
CA ASN A 244 13.66 28.68 -0.60
C ASN A 244 14.79 28.13 0.28
N THR A 245 14.48 27.82 1.53
CA THR A 245 15.39 27.22 2.50
C THR A 245 14.68 26.03 3.15
N MET A 246 15.44 25.09 3.70
CA MET A 246 14.91 23.96 4.46
C MET A 246 13.89 23.14 3.64
N LYS A 247 14.35 22.55 2.53
CA LYS A 247 13.48 21.80 1.60
C LYS A 247 12.82 20.65 2.35
N ASP A 248 11.50 20.64 2.38
CA ASP A 248 10.73 19.59 3.04
C ASP A 248 9.92 18.84 1.98
N TYR A 249 10.54 17.85 1.33
CA TYR A 249 9.96 17.24 0.13
C TYR A 249 8.72 16.39 0.44
N GLN A 250 8.60 15.86 1.65
CA GLN A 250 7.45 15.09 2.10
C GLN A 250 6.22 15.98 2.32
N HIS A 251 6.44 17.26 2.63
CA HIS A 251 5.46 18.09 3.29
C HIS A 251 4.54 18.84 2.33
N PHE A 252 3.24 18.62 2.46
CA PHE A 252 2.19 19.47 1.90
C PHE A 252 1.41 20.13 3.03
N GLN A 253 1.05 21.41 2.84
CA GLN A 253 0.16 22.11 3.76
C GLN A 253 -0.87 22.98 3.03
N LYS A 254 -2.06 23.08 3.62
CA LYS A 254 -3.15 23.92 3.14
C LYS A 254 -3.29 25.16 4.03
N LYS A 255 -3.65 26.29 3.42
CA LYS A 255 -4.18 27.44 4.15
C LYS A 255 -5.70 27.36 4.16
N ILE A 256 -6.28 27.33 5.34
CA ILE A 256 -7.71 27.46 5.56
C ILE A 256 -7.97 28.64 6.47
N ASP A 257 -9.16 29.23 6.36
CA ASP A 257 -9.64 30.22 7.33
C ASP A 257 -10.15 29.44 8.55
N MET A 258 -9.45 29.56 9.68
CA MET A 258 -9.77 28.87 10.93
C MET A 258 -10.94 29.55 11.63
#